data_AF-A0A1F8SIA4-F1
#
_entry.id   AF-A0A1F8SIA4-F1
#
_cell.length_a   1.000
_cell.length_b   1.000
_cell.length_c   1.000
_cell.angle_alpha   90.00
_cell.angle_beta   90.00
_cell.angle_gamma   90.00
#
_symmetry.space_group_name_H-M   'P 1'
#
loop_
_entity.id
_entity.type
_entity.pdbx_description
1 polymer ?
#
loop_
_entity_poly.entity_id
_entity_poly.type
_entity_poly.pdbx_seq_one_letter_code
_entity_poly.pdbx_strand_id
1 'polypeptide(L)'
;MIVKPESTVLVVAGPLTAALERGALRSIRMGDRDLLTGIYAAVRDRGWVTVEPVFSRYHVNRGNDGFEVSLNAACTRAADGIDISWAGAIVGRPDGSISFSFDAIVRRPFLRARIGLCVLHPLRLAGTPLAVETPWGVLRGRFPSLITAHLPFSNVTGIRQDLRKTSEIEIRFEGDLFQMEDQRAFTDASFKTFSTPLELPWPVMVEAGTRIHQAVHVRTVARSRVPGAATRARRRRAHAQAIEVGGAHAPRPRIGTELPPPEVEVDGVVDALRALRLDYLRAVVDGSDPGPDIKRAADLAARLGLPVALGIVARAGDGGVARALRIVVASGMHLDRVSAFDTLRHTTPAPLLGDLRDALRREGLDVAAGGGSRGYVYQLVLDGVPPDVGFVEYPVNPQVHARDGRSILESVASLPATVTTARELGGNAPVHVAPASMRPLFNPDLIDGEAEPGPGELPSRYDHRQADGLPAVWTLETLAGLTSEGVSSVSVHEAAGWGGLIAASHGALPPMPLGTGSTLPVGRVVAAVTELTHARVCATSGSPTVAILALEHDQGWRILVASREPAACRLVLELPGASTRIAASSLDVGLVPWRPMDIVVRRRAALSLDLPAWSLGRIDVS
;
A
#
# COMPACT_ATOMS: atom_id res chain seq x y z
N MET A 1 12.42 -32.63 0.39
CA MET A 1 11.17 -32.74 1.19
C MET A 1 10.04 -32.11 0.37
N ILE A 2 8.85 -32.72 0.37
CA ILE A 2 7.65 -32.09 -0.19
C ILE A 2 7.15 -31.08 0.84
N VAL A 3 7.19 -29.79 0.50
CA VAL A 3 6.69 -28.72 1.35
C VAL A 3 5.43 -28.17 0.70
N LYS A 4 4.42 -27.83 1.51
CA LYS A 4 3.25 -27.10 1.01
C LYS A 4 3.69 -25.73 0.48
N PRO A 5 3.30 -25.30 -0.72
CA PRO A 5 3.71 -24.01 -1.29
C PRO A 5 3.38 -22.80 -0.40
N GLU A 6 2.32 -22.93 0.41
CA GLU A 6 1.83 -21.94 1.37
C GLU A 6 2.75 -21.73 2.58
N SER A 7 3.64 -22.68 2.87
CA SER A 7 4.52 -22.63 4.04
C SER A 7 5.78 -21.84 3.74
N THR A 8 6.13 -20.91 4.62
CA THR A 8 7.42 -20.22 4.56
C THR A 8 8.54 -21.15 5.02
N VAL A 9 9.57 -21.29 4.19
CA VAL A 9 10.77 -22.09 4.48
C VAL A 9 12.00 -21.18 4.48
N LEU A 10 12.74 -21.14 5.59
CA LEU A 10 14.05 -20.50 5.62
C LEU A 10 15.07 -21.36 4.84
N VAL A 11 15.78 -20.73 3.92
CA VAL A 11 16.86 -21.31 3.11
C VAL A 11 18.15 -20.49 3.27
N VAL A 12 19.30 -21.16 3.12
CA VAL A 12 20.63 -20.59 3.37
C VAL A 12 21.55 -20.87 2.19
N ALA A 13 22.23 -19.85 1.69
CA ALA A 13 23.28 -19.93 0.67
C ALA A 13 24.52 -19.23 1.21
N GLY A 14 25.42 -19.98 1.84
CA GLY A 14 26.59 -19.44 2.53
C GLY A 14 26.21 -18.32 3.52
N PRO A 15 26.66 -17.07 3.30
CA PRO A 15 26.33 -15.92 4.16
C PRO A 15 24.92 -15.36 3.96
N LEU A 16 24.18 -15.83 2.96
CA LEU A 16 22.85 -15.33 2.61
C LEU A 16 21.75 -16.21 3.20
N THR A 17 20.67 -15.56 3.63
CA THR A 17 19.44 -16.22 4.07
C THR A 17 18.26 -15.66 3.30
N ALA A 18 17.26 -16.50 2.98
CA ALA A 18 16.01 -16.05 2.36
C ALA A 18 14.82 -16.87 2.88
N ALA A 19 13.64 -16.27 2.83
CA ALA A 19 12.38 -16.96 3.04
C ALA A 19 11.83 -17.42 1.68
N LEU A 20 11.67 -18.73 1.50
CA LEU A 20 11.01 -19.31 0.34
C LEU A 20 9.52 -19.49 0.66
N GLU A 21 8.65 -18.88 -0.13
CA GLU A 21 7.19 -19.01 0.00
C GLU A 21 6.52 -18.82 -1.36
N ARG A 22 5.52 -19.66 -1.69
CA ARG A 22 4.74 -19.57 -2.95
C ARG A 22 5.60 -19.48 -4.23
N GLY A 23 6.79 -20.09 -4.22
CA GLY A 23 7.71 -20.13 -5.36
C GLY A 23 8.54 -18.86 -5.53
N ALA A 24 8.48 -17.94 -4.55
CA ALA A 24 9.28 -16.72 -4.50
C ALA A 24 10.33 -16.81 -3.39
N LEU A 25 11.48 -16.18 -3.60
CA LEU A 25 12.39 -15.81 -2.52
C LEU A 25 11.98 -14.44 -1.98
N ARG A 26 11.92 -14.30 -0.66
CA ARG A 26 11.61 -13.06 0.06
C ARG A 26 12.68 -12.78 1.10
N SER A 27 12.88 -11.50 1.40
CA SER A 27 13.82 -11.02 2.41
C SER A 27 15.19 -11.71 2.26
N ILE A 28 15.85 -11.52 1.11
CA ILE A 28 17.18 -12.09 0.87
C ILE A 28 18.17 -11.23 1.65
N ARG A 29 18.75 -11.74 2.73
CA ARG A 29 19.57 -10.98 3.69
C ARG A 29 21.00 -11.47 3.73
N MET A 30 21.90 -10.56 4.11
CA MET A 30 23.22 -10.89 4.66
C MET A 30 23.29 -10.36 6.08
N GLY A 31 23.25 -11.26 7.07
CA GLY A 31 23.10 -10.87 8.46
C GLY A 31 21.79 -10.11 8.70
N ASP A 32 21.87 -8.88 9.18
CA ASP A 32 20.71 -8.02 9.47
C ASP A 32 20.28 -7.15 8.28
N ARG A 33 21.00 -7.17 7.16
CA ARG A 33 20.73 -6.29 6.02
C ARG A 33 19.98 -7.01 4.88
N ASP A 34 18.81 -6.50 4.52
CA ASP A 34 17.98 -7.08 3.44
C ASP A 34 18.55 -6.73 2.07
N LEU A 35 19.35 -7.57 1.42
CA LEU A 35 19.91 -7.26 0.10
C LEU A 35 18.83 -7.01 -0.95
N LEU A 36 17.83 -7.90 -1.01
CA LEU A 36 16.70 -7.83 -1.92
C LEU A 36 15.41 -8.12 -1.12
N THR A 37 14.34 -7.42 -1.45
CA THR A 37 13.00 -7.68 -0.89
C THR A 37 12.46 -9.01 -1.42
N GLY A 38 12.74 -9.36 -2.68
CA GLY A 38 12.38 -10.66 -3.21
C GLY A 38 12.73 -10.91 -4.68
N ILE A 39 12.60 -12.17 -5.10
CA ILE A 39 12.71 -12.62 -6.49
C ILE A 39 11.54 -13.58 -6.75
N TYR A 40 10.74 -13.32 -7.77
CA TYR A 40 9.55 -14.12 -8.07
C TYR A 40 9.24 -14.14 -9.58
N ALA A 41 8.48 -15.15 -10.01
CA ALA A 41 7.92 -15.23 -11.34
C ALA A 41 6.50 -14.66 -11.37
N ALA A 42 6.14 -13.93 -12.43
CA ALA A 42 4.81 -13.36 -12.62
C ALA A 42 4.27 -13.69 -14.02
N VAL A 43 2.99 -14.05 -14.07
CA VAL A 43 2.15 -14.09 -15.28
C VAL A 43 1.02 -13.08 -15.07
N ARG A 44 0.93 -12.07 -15.93
CA ARG A 44 -0.08 -11.02 -15.86
C ARG A 44 -0.82 -10.89 -17.18
N ASP A 45 -2.14 -10.80 -17.06
CA ASP A 45 -3.05 -10.58 -18.18
C ASP A 45 -2.94 -9.17 -18.76
N ARG A 46 -3.78 -8.86 -19.75
CA ARG A 46 -3.89 -7.54 -20.36
C ARG A 46 -4.21 -6.40 -19.38
N GLY A 47 -4.87 -6.69 -18.25
CA GLY A 47 -5.28 -5.71 -17.24
C GLY A 47 -4.31 -5.63 -16.05
N TRP A 48 -3.08 -6.15 -16.20
CA TRP A 48 -2.06 -6.21 -15.16
C TRP A 48 -2.38 -7.10 -13.95
N VAL A 49 -3.44 -7.91 -14.03
CA VAL A 49 -3.82 -8.84 -12.96
C VAL A 49 -2.90 -10.05 -12.98
N THR A 50 -2.26 -10.34 -11.84
CA THR A 50 -1.45 -11.53 -11.65
C THR A 50 -2.31 -12.79 -11.63
N VAL A 51 -1.97 -13.78 -12.46
CA VAL A 51 -2.58 -15.12 -12.46
C VAL A 51 -1.76 -16.01 -11.53
N GLU A 52 -2.36 -16.40 -10.40
CA GLU A 52 -1.67 -17.19 -9.38
C GLU A 52 -1.26 -18.58 -9.91
N PRO A 53 -0.01 -19.01 -9.66
CA PRO A 53 0.46 -20.32 -10.10
C PRO A 53 -0.09 -21.46 -9.23
N VAL A 54 -0.53 -22.54 -9.87
CA VAL A 54 -0.84 -23.82 -9.22
C VAL A 54 0.34 -24.76 -9.40
N PHE A 55 1.01 -25.11 -8.29
CA PHE A 55 2.20 -25.94 -8.31
C PHE A 55 1.87 -27.44 -8.38
N SER A 56 2.31 -28.12 -9.43
CA SER A 56 2.29 -29.59 -9.54
C SER A 56 3.55 -30.22 -8.96
N ARG A 57 4.64 -29.45 -8.84
CA ARG A 57 5.87 -29.82 -8.13
C ARG A 57 6.35 -28.64 -7.30
N TYR A 58 6.66 -28.91 -6.03
CA TYR A 58 7.28 -27.98 -5.09
C TYR A 58 8.26 -28.76 -4.20
N HIS A 59 9.47 -29.01 -4.72
CA HIS A 59 10.46 -29.83 -4.02
C HIS A 59 11.60 -28.96 -3.52
N VAL A 60 11.89 -29.06 -2.22
CA VAL A 60 12.97 -28.32 -1.57
C VAL A 60 13.99 -29.30 -1.00
N ASN A 61 15.24 -29.17 -1.43
CA ASN A 61 16.41 -29.84 -0.87
C ASN A 61 17.28 -28.80 -0.15
N ARG A 62 17.59 -29.02 1.13
CA ARG A 62 18.36 -28.09 1.96
C ARG A 62 19.59 -28.79 2.50
N GLY A 63 20.74 -28.18 2.29
CA GLY A 63 21.98 -28.46 3.02
C GLY A 63 22.17 -27.46 4.16
N ASN A 64 23.36 -27.49 4.76
CA ASN A 64 23.72 -26.58 5.86
C ASN A 64 23.99 -25.15 5.36
N ASP A 65 24.56 -25.01 4.17
CA ASP A 65 25.05 -23.77 3.57
C ASP A 65 24.65 -23.63 2.09
N GLY A 66 23.72 -24.48 1.62
CA GLY A 66 23.19 -24.43 0.26
C GLY A 66 21.79 -25.04 0.19
N PHE A 67 21.10 -24.80 -0.92
CA PHE A 67 19.78 -25.35 -1.18
C PHE A 67 19.48 -25.47 -2.67
N GLU A 68 18.56 -26.36 -3.01
CA GLU A 68 18.00 -26.51 -4.36
C GLU A 68 16.48 -26.64 -4.28
N VAL A 69 15.78 -25.87 -5.09
CA VAL A 69 14.33 -25.89 -5.23
C VAL A 69 14.00 -26.23 -6.67
N SER A 70 13.06 -27.15 -6.87
CA SER A 70 12.49 -27.46 -8.18
C SER A 70 10.98 -27.23 -8.17
N LEU A 71 10.51 -26.38 -9.08
CA LEU A 71 9.13 -25.93 -9.19
C LEU A 71 8.59 -26.32 -10.57
N ASN A 72 7.37 -26.88 -10.61
CA ASN A 72 6.55 -26.93 -11.83
C ASN A 72 5.20 -26.32 -11.48
N ALA A 73 4.74 -25.37 -12.28
CA ALA A 73 3.45 -24.73 -12.06
C ALA A 73 2.69 -24.47 -13.37
N ALA A 74 1.39 -24.30 -13.24
CA ALA A 74 0.49 -23.83 -14.28
C ALA A 74 -0.23 -22.57 -13.81
N CYS A 75 -0.34 -21.56 -14.68
CA CYS A 75 -1.18 -20.39 -14.50
C CYS A 75 -2.33 -20.53 -15.49
N THR A 76 -3.53 -20.77 -14.99
CA THR A 76 -4.72 -21.00 -15.82
C THR A 76 -5.88 -20.14 -15.36
N ARG A 77 -6.58 -19.50 -16.29
CA ARG A 77 -7.84 -18.82 -16.01
C ARG A 77 -8.78 -18.95 -17.21
N ALA A 78 -9.93 -19.57 -16.98
CA ALA A 78 -10.85 -19.92 -18.05
C ALA A 78 -11.53 -18.70 -18.67
N ALA A 79 -11.85 -17.69 -17.85
CA ALA A 79 -12.60 -16.51 -18.26
C ALA A 79 -11.95 -15.74 -19.43
N ASP A 80 -10.62 -15.72 -19.50
CA ASP A 80 -9.83 -15.04 -20.52
C ASP A 80 -8.86 -15.96 -21.27
N GLY A 81 -9.07 -17.28 -21.17
CA GLY A 81 -8.35 -18.29 -21.95
C GLY A 81 -6.87 -18.46 -21.60
N ILE A 82 -6.40 -17.89 -20.49
CA ILE A 82 -5.00 -17.99 -20.07
C ILE A 82 -4.68 -19.44 -19.72
N ASP A 83 -3.66 -19.99 -20.40
CA ASP A 83 -3.10 -21.32 -20.11
C ASP A 83 -1.60 -21.34 -20.45
N ILE A 84 -0.78 -21.31 -19.39
CA ILE A 84 0.68 -21.37 -19.48
C ILE A 84 1.22 -22.24 -18.36
N SER A 85 2.26 -23.02 -18.66
CA SER A 85 3.01 -23.77 -17.64
C SER A 85 4.46 -23.39 -17.63
N TRP A 86 5.08 -23.43 -16.45
CA TRP A 86 6.49 -23.14 -16.29
C TRP A 86 7.18 -24.09 -15.32
N ALA A 87 8.47 -24.33 -15.57
CA ALA A 87 9.40 -24.96 -14.67
C ALA A 87 10.35 -23.89 -14.11
N GLY A 88 10.73 -24.01 -12.85
CA GLY A 88 11.69 -23.12 -12.23
C GLY A 88 12.66 -23.86 -11.32
N ALA A 89 13.90 -23.40 -11.29
CA ALA A 89 14.92 -23.91 -10.39
C ALA A 89 15.52 -22.76 -9.57
N ILE A 90 15.59 -22.93 -8.25
CA ILE A 90 16.23 -21.98 -7.35
C ILE A 90 17.39 -22.68 -6.65
N VAL A 91 18.61 -22.21 -6.87
CA VAL A 91 19.81 -22.83 -6.34
C VAL A 91 20.59 -21.81 -5.54
N GLY A 92 20.80 -22.11 -4.26
CA GLY A 92 21.69 -21.38 -3.36
C GLY A 92 22.95 -22.18 -3.09
N ARG A 93 24.13 -21.55 -3.21
CA ARG A 93 25.42 -22.23 -3.06
C ARG A 93 26.18 -21.73 -1.82
N PRO A 94 27.14 -22.54 -1.29
CA PRO A 94 27.97 -22.16 -0.14
C PRO A 94 28.78 -20.87 -0.30
N ASP A 95 29.07 -20.45 -1.53
CA ASP A 95 29.78 -19.21 -1.83
C ASP A 95 28.92 -17.94 -1.72
N GLY A 96 27.63 -18.08 -1.39
CA GLY A 96 26.70 -16.96 -1.31
C GLY A 96 26.11 -16.54 -2.65
N SER A 97 26.19 -17.38 -3.68
CA SER A 97 25.45 -17.19 -4.92
C SER A 97 24.05 -17.81 -4.84
N ILE A 98 23.08 -17.14 -5.47
CA ILE A 98 21.70 -17.60 -5.66
C ILE A 98 21.35 -17.45 -7.14
N SER A 99 20.82 -18.50 -7.77
CA SER A 99 20.27 -18.44 -9.12
C SER A 99 18.79 -18.84 -9.11
N PHE A 100 17.96 -18.12 -9.85
CA PHE A 100 16.55 -18.48 -10.09
C PHE A 100 16.30 -18.51 -11.61
N SER A 101 16.05 -19.70 -12.17
CA SER A 101 15.61 -19.87 -13.56
C SER A 101 14.09 -20.03 -13.69
N PHE A 102 13.57 -19.59 -14.83
CA PHE A 102 12.17 -19.66 -15.22
C PHE A 102 12.06 -20.08 -16.68
N ASP A 103 11.37 -21.19 -16.93
CA ASP A 103 11.20 -21.83 -18.23
C ASP A 103 9.71 -22.06 -18.51
N ALA A 104 9.08 -21.18 -19.27
CA ALA A 104 7.65 -21.24 -19.55
C ALA A 104 7.33 -21.68 -20.99
N ILE A 105 6.18 -22.34 -21.14
CA ILE A 105 5.57 -22.65 -22.43
C ILE A 105 4.09 -22.27 -22.41
N VAL A 106 3.71 -21.43 -23.37
CA VAL A 106 2.32 -20.99 -23.57
C VAL A 106 1.55 -22.12 -24.23
N ARG A 107 0.44 -22.56 -23.63
CA ARG A 107 -0.36 -23.69 -24.13
C ARG A 107 -1.54 -23.25 -24.97
N ARG A 108 -2.09 -22.08 -24.67
CA ARG A 108 -3.14 -21.41 -25.46
C ARG A 108 -2.77 -19.96 -25.70
N PRO A 109 -3.14 -19.36 -26.84
CA PRO A 109 -2.85 -17.97 -27.09
C PRO A 109 -3.66 -17.06 -26.15
N PHE A 110 -3.04 -15.99 -25.64
CA PHE A 110 -3.73 -14.97 -24.83
C PHE A 110 -3.00 -13.62 -24.88
N LEU A 111 -3.68 -12.55 -24.46
CA LEU A 111 -3.09 -11.23 -24.30
C LEU A 111 -2.42 -11.11 -22.92
N ARG A 112 -1.13 -10.75 -22.91
CA ARG A 112 -0.35 -10.56 -21.69
C ARG A 112 0.09 -9.12 -21.51
N ALA A 113 0.22 -8.71 -20.25
CA ALA A 113 1.05 -7.56 -19.88
C ALA A 113 2.47 -7.99 -19.48
N ARG A 114 2.60 -9.16 -18.82
CA ARG A 114 3.91 -9.63 -18.34
C ARG A 114 3.98 -11.14 -18.19
N ILE A 115 5.09 -11.73 -18.62
CA ILE A 115 5.48 -13.09 -18.26
C ILE A 115 6.98 -13.09 -17.97
N GLY A 116 7.39 -13.40 -16.75
CA GLY A 116 8.80 -13.49 -16.43
C GLY A 116 9.17 -13.24 -14.97
N LEU A 117 10.46 -13.12 -14.72
CA LEU A 117 11.05 -12.87 -13.42
C LEU A 117 11.01 -11.38 -13.04
N CYS A 118 10.79 -11.13 -11.76
CA CYS A 118 10.85 -9.82 -11.14
C CYS A 118 11.79 -9.88 -9.93
N VAL A 119 12.63 -8.85 -9.77
CA VAL A 119 13.52 -8.64 -8.63
C VAL A 119 13.12 -7.38 -7.90
N LEU A 120 12.82 -7.49 -6.61
CA LEU A 120 12.42 -6.38 -5.75
C LEU A 120 13.60 -5.90 -4.91
N HIS A 121 13.90 -4.62 -5.02
CA HIS A 121 14.95 -3.92 -4.30
C HIS A 121 14.34 -3.09 -3.15
N PRO A 122 14.96 -3.08 -1.96
CA PRO A 122 14.41 -2.45 -0.78
C PRO A 122 14.45 -0.91 -0.84
N LEU A 123 13.46 -0.25 -0.21
CA LEU A 123 13.30 1.21 -0.21
C LEU A 123 14.51 1.99 0.31
N ARG A 124 15.27 1.42 1.24
CA ARG A 124 16.48 2.08 1.80
C ARG A 124 17.55 2.39 0.74
N LEU A 125 17.41 1.86 -0.47
CA LEU A 125 18.28 2.16 -1.60
C LEU A 125 17.96 3.50 -2.24
N ALA A 126 16.84 4.16 -1.94
CA ALA A 126 16.51 5.49 -2.45
C ALA A 126 17.70 6.47 -2.30
N GLY A 127 18.07 7.14 -3.39
CA GLY A 127 19.21 8.06 -3.47
C GLY A 127 20.61 7.39 -3.48
N THR A 128 20.72 6.08 -3.26
CA THR A 128 22.01 5.37 -3.23
C THR A 128 22.53 5.11 -4.66
N PRO A 129 23.86 5.10 -4.84
CA PRO A 129 24.47 4.86 -6.15
C PRO A 129 24.36 3.39 -6.59
N LEU A 130 24.28 3.17 -7.90
CA LEU A 130 24.39 1.86 -8.53
C LEU A 130 25.09 1.98 -9.89
N ALA A 131 25.67 0.87 -10.34
CA ALA A 131 26.09 0.69 -11.72
C ALA A 131 25.16 -0.31 -12.40
N VAL A 132 24.66 0.05 -13.58
CA VAL A 132 23.76 -0.75 -14.39
C VAL A 132 24.50 -1.18 -15.64
N GLU A 133 24.60 -2.48 -15.85
CA GLU A 133 25.11 -3.06 -17.09
C GLU A 133 23.98 -3.10 -18.10
N THR A 134 24.28 -2.69 -19.32
CA THR A 134 23.41 -2.72 -20.49
C THR A 134 24.15 -3.35 -21.67
N PRO A 135 23.47 -3.73 -22.76
CA PRO A 135 24.13 -4.19 -23.99
C PRO A 135 25.13 -3.17 -24.57
N TRP A 136 24.99 -1.89 -24.21
CA TRP A 136 25.82 -0.79 -24.74
C TRP A 136 26.92 -0.34 -23.77
N GLY A 137 27.04 -0.97 -22.61
CA GLY A 137 28.04 -0.64 -21.59
C GLY A 137 27.45 -0.37 -20.21
N VAL A 138 28.29 0.20 -19.33
CA VAL A 138 27.94 0.43 -17.93
C VAL A 138 27.46 1.87 -17.72
N LEU A 139 26.23 2.01 -17.24
CA LEU A 139 25.66 3.28 -16.79
C LEU A 139 25.84 3.44 -15.28
N ARG A 140 26.33 4.59 -14.83
CA ARG A 140 26.38 4.94 -13.41
C ARG A 140 25.23 5.87 -13.08
N GLY A 141 24.50 5.57 -12.02
CA GLY A 141 23.34 6.38 -11.62
C GLY A 141 23.03 6.24 -10.14
N ARG A 142 21.81 6.59 -9.78
CA ARG A 142 21.26 6.43 -8.43
C ARG A 142 19.85 5.89 -8.50
N PHE A 143 19.45 5.17 -7.46
CA PHE A 143 18.03 4.97 -7.20
C PHE A 143 17.34 6.33 -6.99
N PRO A 144 16.13 6.55 -7.51
CA PRO A 144 15.40 7.79 -7.31
C PRO A 144 15.21 8.12 -5.82
N SER A 145 15.57 9.33 -5.42
CA SER A 145 15.28 9.82 -4.06
C SER A 145 13.78 10.09 -3.91
N LEU A 146 13.25 10.94 -4.78
CA LEU A 146 11.82 11.16 -4.97
C LEU A 146 11.21 10.07 -5.87
N ILE A 147 9.89 9.92 -5.80
CA ILE A 147 9.17 8.97 -6.66
C ILE A 147 9.21 9.47 -8.11
N THR A 148 9.45 8.56 -9.05
CA THR A 148 9.43 8.84 -10.50
C THR A 148 8.46 7.91 -11.22
N ALA A 149 7.72 8.44 -12.20
CA ALA A 149 6.91 7.65 -13.11
C ALA A 149 7.73 7.07 -14.29
N HIS A 150 8.87 7.69 -14.62
CA HIS A 150 9.77 7.17 -15.65
C HIS A 150 10.59 5.99 -15.13
N LEU A 151 10.86 5.03 -16.01
CA LEU A 151 11.76 3.91 -15.75
C LEU A 151 13.15 4.46 -15.38
N PRO A 152 13.66 4.26 -14.14
CA PRO A 152 14.96 4.79 -13.77
C PRO A 152 16.10 4.22 -14.62
N PHE A 153 15.96 2.98 -15.07
CA PHE A 153 16.91 2.30 -15.96
C PHE A 153 16.18 1.35 -16.90
N SER A 154 16.54 1.38 -18.18
CA SER A 154 16.06 0.46 -19.21
C SER A 154 17.19 -0.41 -19.73
N ASN A 155 16.84 -1.53 -20.40
CA ASN A 155 17.80 -2.42 -21.06
C ASN A 155 18.88 -2.97 -20.11
N VAL A 156 18.44 -3.34 -18.91
CA VAL A 156 19.28 -3.85 -17.82
C VAL A 156 19.63 -5.31 -18.08
N THR A 157 20.92 -5.61 -18.08
CA THR A 157 21.48 -6.98 -18.09
C THR A 157 22.22 -7.30 -16.79
N GLY A 158 22.58 -6.28 -16.03
CA GLY A 158 23.19 -6.46 -14.70
C GLY A 158 23.08 -5.22 -13.83
N ILE A 159 23.18 -5.41 -12.52
CA ILE A 159 23.18 -4.33 -11.53
C ILE A 159 24.29 -4.63 -10.52
N ARG A 160 25.12 -3.62 -10.20
CA ARG A 160 26.04 -3.62 -9.07
C ARG A 160 25.67 -2.53 -8.09
N GLN A 161 25.58 -2.88 -6.80
CA GLN A 161 25.28 -1.94 -5.73
C GLN A 161 26.23 -2.11 -4.55
N ASP A 162 26.55 -1.00 -3.89
CA ASP A 162 27.42 -0.99 -2.74
C ASP A 162 26.73 -1.63 -1.53
N LEU A 163 27.28 -2.75 -1.06
CA LEU A 163 26.82 -3.42 0.15
C LEU A 163 27.56 -2.87 1.37
N ARG A 164 28.89 -2.81 1.34
CA ARG A 164 29.73 -2.19 2.38
C ARG A 164 30.92 -1.53 1.70
N LYS A 165 31.79 -0.87 2.47
CA LYS A 165 33.04 -0.30 1.93
C LYS A 165 33.88 -1.32 1.12
N THR A 166 33.76 -2.61 1.44
CA THR A 166 34.60 -3.69 0.90
C THR A 166 33.85 -4.72 0.05
N SER A 167 32.55 -4.56 -0.20
CA SER A 167 31.75 -5.57 -0.92
C SER A 167 30.59 -4.96 -1.70
N GLU A 168 30.27 -5.57 -2.83
CA GLU A 168 29.14 -5.22 -3.69
C GLU A 168 28.20 -6.41 -3.83
N ILE A 169 26.91 -6.13 -4.05
CA ILE A 169 25.99 -7.11 -4.60
C ILE A 169 26.02 -6.97 -6.13
N GLU A 170 26.15 -8.09 -6.82
CA GLU A 170 25.99 -8.19 -8.26
C GLU A 170 24.73 -9.01 -8.56
N ILE A 171 23.89 -8.49 -9.45
CA ILE A 171 22.69 -9.14 -9.97
C ILE A 171 22.87 -9.20 -11.49
N ARG A 172 22.73 -10.38 -12.09
CA ARG A 172 22.74 -10.58 -13.54
C ARG A 172 21.43 -11.14 -14.02
N PHE A 173 21.04 -10.73 -15.21
CA PHE A 173 19.78 -11.07 -15.84
C PHE A 173 20.05 -11.76 -17.18
N GLU A 174 19.34 -12.85 -17.43
CA GLU A 174 19.44 -13.64 -18.67
C GLU A 174 18.06 -13.83 -19.31
N GLY A 175 18.06 -14.04 -20.62
CA GLY A 175 16.87 -14.38 -21.41
C GLY A 175 16.13 -13.19 -22.02
N ASP A 176 15.91 -12.12 -21.26
CA ASP A 176 15.22 -10.90 -21.71
C ASP A 176 16.00 -9.65 -21.27
N LEU A 177 15.66 -8.50 -21.82
CA LEU A 177 16.09 -7.21 -21.30
C LEU A 177 15.19 -6.82 -20.13
N PHE A 178 15.79 -6.37 -19.03
CA PHE A 178 15.05 -5.95 -17.85
C PHE A 178 14.94 -4.43 -17.79
N GLN A 179 13.96 -3.93 -17.06
CA GLN A 179 13.77 -2.52 -16.79
C GLN A 179 13.50 -2.31 -15.31
N MET A 180 13.89 -1.15 -14.78
CA MET A 180 13.61 -0.76 -13.40
C MET A 180 12.37 0.13 -13.36
N GLU A 181 11.50 -0.11 -12.39
CA GLU A 181 10.34 0.73 -12.03
C GLU A 181 10.43 1.11 -10.56
N ASP A 182 9.99 2.32 -10.25
CA ASP A 182 9.78 2.78 -8.89
C ASP A 182 8.36 2.41 -8.42
N GLN A 183 8.22 1.29 -7.71
CA GLN A 183 6.89 0.82 -7.32
C GLN A 183 6.26 1.64 -6.19
N ARG A 184 7.01 2.59 -5.58
CA ARG A 184 6.42 3.56 -4.65
C ARG A 184 5.34 4.42 -5.31
N ALA A 185 5.41 4.59 -6.63
CA ALA A 185 4.36 5.24 -7.43
C ALA A 185 3.00 4.53 -7.34
N PHE A 186 2.99 3.26 -6.93
CA PHE A 186 1.82 2.43 -6.68
C PHE A 186 1.71 2.03 -5.20
N THR A 187 2.37 2.79 -4.32
CA THR A 187 2.42 2.59 -2.86
C THR A 187 3.00 1.24 -2.41
N ASP A 188 3.75 0.54 -3.27
CA ASP A 188 4.53 -0.62 -2.85
C ASP A 188 5.84 -0.21 -2.18
N ALA A 189 6.35 -1.08 -1.31
CA ALA A 189 7.60 -0.87 -0.60
C ALA A 189 8.84 -1.43 -1.31
N SER A 190 8.98 -1.17 -2.62
CA SER A 190 10.19 -1.55 -3.36
C SER A 190 10.44 -0.74 -4.63
N PHE A 191 11.66 -0.86 -5.16
CA PHE A 191 11.92 -0.69 -6.59
C PHE A 191 11.89 -2.08 -7.24
N LYS A 192 11.47 -2.19 -8.49
CA LYS A 192 11.37 -3.48 -9.19
C LYS A 192 12.18 -3.47 -10.45
N THR A 193 13.04 -4.46 -10.62
CA THR A 193 13.62 -4.79 -11.93
C THR A 193 12.86 -5.97 -12.52
N PHE A 194 12.31 -5.81 -13.71
CA PHE A 194 11.42 -6.79 -14.32
C PHE A 194 11.66 -6.94 -15.81
N SER A 195 11.25 -8.10 -16.34
CA SER A 195 10.96 -8.34 -17.74
C SER A 195 9.43 -8.41 -17.93
N THR A 196 8.87 -8.29 -19.13
CA THR A 196 9.48 -7.89 -20.41
C THR A 196 9.42 -6.36 -20.56
N PRO A 197 10.30 -5.70 -21.35
CA PRO A 197 10.34 -4.25 -21.50
C PRO A 197 8.99 -3.61 -21.86
N LEU A 198 8.65 -2.48 -21.24
CA LEU A 198 7.40 -1.72 -21.47
C LEU A 198 7.38 -0.96 -22.81
N GLU A 199 8.51 -0.87 -23.50
CA GLU A 199 8.60 -0.30 -24.86
C GLU A 199 7.99 -1.22 -25.92
N LEU A 200 7.80 -2.51 -25.60
CA LEU A 200 7.06 -3.41 -26.46
C LEU A 200 5.56 -3.10 -26.42
N PRO A 201 4.81 -3.39 -27.51
CA PRO A 201 3.37 -3.17 -27.54
C PRO A 201 2.66 -3.77 -26.33
N TRP A 202 1.69 -3.05 -25.78
CA TRP A 202 0.85 -3.51 -24.68
C TRP A 202 -0.64 -3.29 -25.01
N PRO A 203 -1.52 -4.25 -24.69
CA PRO A 203 -1.19 -5.64 -24.38
C PRO A 203 -0.63 -6.38 -25.61
N VAL A 204 0.18 -7.42 -25.42
CA VAL A 204 0.76 -8.22 -26.53
C VAL A 204 0.14 -9.62 -26.58
N MET A 205 -0.22 -10.07 -27.78
CA MET A 205 -0.64 -11.45 -28.00
C MET A 205 0.58 -12.38 -27.88
N VAL A 206 0.45 -13.45 -27.10
CA VAL A 206 1.43 -14.54 -27.06
C VAL A 206 0.82 -15.80 -27.65
N GLU A 207 1.47 -16.39 -28.65
CA GLU A 207 0.97 -17.57 -29.36
C GLU A 207 1.23 -18.88 -28.59
N ALA A 208 0.38 -19.88 -28.85
CA ALA A 208 0.61 -21.23 -28.35
C ALA A 208 1.95 -21.80 -28.85
N GLY A 209 2.66 -22.51 -27.97
CA GLY A 209 4.00 -23.03 -28.23
C GLY A 209 5.13 -22.03 -27.97
N THR A 210 4.83 -20.75 -27.74
CA THR A 210 5.85 -19.75 -27.36
C THR A 210 6.58 -20.19 -26.08
N ARG A 211 7.91 -20.26 -26.15
CA ARG A 211 8.78 -20.55 -25.00
C ARG A 211 9.45 -19.28 -24.50
N ILE A 212 9.53 -19.15 -23.18
CA ILE A 212 10.15 -18.00 -22.51
C ILE A 212 11.13 -18.56 -21.48
N HIS A 213 12.41 -18.26 -21.64
CA HIS A 213 13.47 -18.64 -20.72
C HIS A 213 14.10 -17.40 -20.11
N GLN A 214 14.24 -17.37 -18.78
CA GLN A 214 14.89 -16.29 -18.06
C GLN A 214 15.64 -16.83 -16.85
N ALA A 215 16.70 -16.13 -16.44
CA ALA A 215 17.36 -16.41 -15.18
C ALA A 215 17.83 -15.13 -14.49
N VAL A 216 17.84 -15.17 -13.16
CA VAL A 216 18.42 -14.13 -12.30
C VAL A 216 19.52 -14.77 -11.46
N HIS A 217 20.70 -14.16 -11.46
CA HIS A 217 21.85 -14.59 -10.66
C HIS A 217 22.25 -13.49 -9.70
N VAL A 218 22.27 -13.79 -8.41
CA VAL A 218 22.68 -12.87 -7.34
C VAL A 218 23.93 -13.43 -6.69
N ARG A 219 24.94 -12.59 -6.51
CA ARG A 219 26.14 -12.94 -5.73
C ARG A 219 26.70 -11.73 -5.03
N THR A 220 27.50 -11.98 -3.99
CA THR A 220 28.31 -10.92 -3.37
C THR A 220 29.75 -10.99 -3.87
N VAL A 221 30.32 -9.83 -4.17
CA VAL A 221 31.67 -9.70 -4.73
C VAL A 221 32.51 -8.84 -3.81
N ALA A 222 33.71 -9.30 -3.46
CA ALA A 222 34.67 -8.50 -2.70
C ALA A 222 35.25 -7.39 -3.58
N ARG A 223 35.36 -6.17 -3.05
CA ARG A 223 36.14 -5.10 -3.69
C ARG A 223 37.64 -5.38 -3.51
N SER A 224 38.45 -5.15 -4.54
CA SER A 224 39.92 -5.17 -4.42
C SER A 224 40.38 -4.21 -3.31
N ARG A 225 41.37 -4.67 -2.52
CA ARG A 225 41.72 -4.25 -1.15
C ARG A 225 41.83 -2.74 -0.88
N VAL A 226 41.20 -2.32 0.22
CA VAL A 226 41.79 -1.41 1.23
C VAL A 226 41.60 -2.09 2.60
N PRO A 227 42.61 -2.17 3.49
CA PRO A 227 42.43 -2.75 4.82
C PRO A 227 41.71 -1.78 5.74
N GLY A 228 40.63 -2.21 6.42
CA GLY A 228 40.02 -1.39 7.47
C GLY A 228 38.75 -1.94 8.11
N ALA A 229 38.92 -2.48 9.32
CA ALA A 229 37.96 -2.69 10.41
C ALA A 229 36.75 -3.62 10.17
N ALA A 230 36.86 -4.84 10.73
CA ALA A 230 35.73 -5.70 11.03
C ALA A 230 34.90 -5.12 12.19
N THR A 231 33.72 -4.59 11.92
CA THR A 231 32.71 -4.34 12.95
C THR A 231 32.01 -5.66 13.29
N ARG A 232 32.28 -6.15 14.50
CA ARG A 232 31.62 -7.29 15.12
C ARG A 232 30.13 -7.00 15.30
N ALA A 233 29.27 -7.68 14.54
CA ALA A 233 27.83 -7.64 14.76
C ALA A 233 27.51 -8.23 16.14
N ARG A 234 26.95 -7.42 17.05
CA ARG A 234 26.36 -7.93 18.28
C ARG A 234 25.14 -8.76 17.90
N ARG A 235 25.14 -10.06 18.24
CA ARG A 235 23.90 -10.82 18.37
C ARG A 235 23.03 -10.12 19.44
N ARG A 236 21.99 -9.41 19.01
CA ARG A 236 20.88 -9.07 19.89
C ARG A 236 20.14 -10.38 20.19
N ARG A 237 20.11 -10.78 21.47
CA ARG A 237 19.08 -11.72 21.95
C ARG A 237 17.72 -11.07 21.73
N ALA A 238 16.71 -11.86 21.42
CA ALA A 238 15.31 -11.44 21.41
C ALA A 238 14.92 -11.00 22.84
N HIS A 239 15.20 -9.74 23.15
CA HIS A 239 14.62 -9.06 24.29
C HIS A 239 13.25 -8.52 23.87
N ALA A 240 12.34 -8.40 24.84
CA ALA A 240 11.06 -7.76 24.62
C ALA A 240 11.23 -6.45 23.85
N GLN A 241 10.35 -6.22 22.87
CA GLN A 241 10.47 -5.09 21.98
C GLN A 241 10.08 -3.84 22.76
N ALA A 242 11.07 -3.00 23.05
CA ALA A 242 10.83 -1.70 23.67
C ALA A 242 10.40 -0.72 22.58
N ILE A 243 9.24 -0.09 22.77
CA ILE A 243 8.76 1.04 21.99
C ILE A 243 8.79 2.27 22.88
N GLU A 244 9.44 3.33 22.40
CA GLU A 244 9.49 4.62 23.09
C GLU A 244 8.46 5.57 22.49
N VAL A 245 7.63 6.16 23.35
CA VAL A 245 6.73 7.25 22.99
C VAL A 245 7.37 8.56 23.39
N GLY A 246 7.75 9.37 22.39
CA GLY A 246 8.30 10.71 22.57
C GLY A 246 7.21 11.77 22.68
N GLY A 247 7.61 13.05 22.62
CA GLY A 247 6.69 14.18 22.70
C GLY A 247 5.83 14.37 21.45
N ALA A 248 4.74 15.13 21.59
CA ALA A 248 3.87 15.52 20.49
C ALA A 248 4.55 16.46 19.48
N HIS A 249 4.51 16.09 18.20
CA HIS A 249 5.21 16.83 17.13
C HIS A 249 4.27 17.42 16.07
N ALA A 250 3.04 16.94 15.93
CA ALA A 250 2.08 17.44 14.93
C ALA A 250 0.63 17.33 15.44
N PRO A 251 -0.32 18.18 14.99
CA PRO A 251 -1.73 17.95 15.21
C PRO A 251 -2.19 16.69 14.45
N ARG A 252 -3.21 15.99 14.99
CA ARG A 252 -3.89 14.92 14.24
C ARG A 252 -4.47 15.48 12.93
N PRO A 253 -4.29 14.81 11.77
CA PRO A 253 -4.94 15.22 10.52
C PRO A 253 -6.45 15.06 10.65
N ARG A 254 -7.20 15.80 9.84
CA ARG A 254 -8.64 15.56 9.70
C ARG A 254 -8.86 14.20 9.05
N ILE A 255 -9.79 13.41 9.58
CA ILE A 255 -10.11 12.06 9.11
C ILE A 255 -11.54 12.06 8.59
N GLY A 256 -11.70 11.81 7.30
CA GLY A 256 -13.01 11.68 6.64
C GLY A 256 -13.23 10.27 6.10
N THR A 257 -14.36 10.07 5.42
CA THR A 257 -14.69 8.80 4.74
C THR A 257 -15.29 9.07 3.37
N GLU A 258 -15.23 8.10 2.46
CA GLU A 258 -15.81 8.23 1.11
C GLU A 258 -17.32 7.92 1.11
N LEU A 259 -18.07 8.64 0.28
CA LEU A 259 -19.46 8.33 -0.05
C LEU A 259 -19.51 6.91 -0.64
N PRO A 260 -20.32 6.00 -0.06
CA PRO A 260 -20.44 4.65 -0.60
C PRO A 260 -21.17 4.69 -1.96
N PRO A 261 -21.04 3.66 -2.81
CA PRO A 261 -21.75 3.59 -4.07
C PRO A 261 -23.29 3.50 -3.88
N PRO A 262 -24.09 3.86 -4.89
CA PRO A 262 -25.55 3.97 -4.77
C PRO A 262 -26.27 2.69 -4.35
N GLU A 263 -25.66 1.53 -4.59
CA GLU A 263 -26.20 0.21 -4.24
C GLU A 263 -26.07 -0.13 -2.74
N VAL A 264 -25.37 0.70 -1.95
CA VAL A 264 -25.20 0.51 -0.51
C VAL A 264 -26.29 1.25 0.26
N GLU A 265 -27.04 0.50 1.05
CA GLU A 265 -28.12 1.03 1.89
C GLU A 265 -27.56 1.73 3.13
N VAL A 266 -27.70 3.07 3.18
CA VAL A 266 -27.13 3.88 4.27
C VAL A 266 -28.11 4.17 5.41
N ASP A 267 -29.41 3.94 5.23
CA ASP A 267 -30.42 4.38 6.20
C ASP A 267 -30.29 3.71 7.57
N GLY A 268 -30.05 2.40 7.57
CA GLY A 268 -29.90 1.61 8.80
C GLY A 268 -28.56 1.78 9.51
N VAL A 269 -27.63 2.60 8.98
CA VAL A 269 -26.25 2.69 9.50
C VAL A 269 -25.82 4.09 9.94
N VAL A 270 -26.69 5.10 9.82
CA VAL A 270 -26.34 6.50 10.14
C VAL A 270 -25.92 6.71 11.59
N ASP A 271 -26.58 6.08 12.55
CA ASP A 271 -26.19 6.24 13.96
C ASP A 271 -24.82 5.64 14.27
N ALA A 272 -24.51 4.49 13.65
CA ALA A 272 -23.18 3.88 13.74
C ALA A 272 -22.11 4.77 13.08
N LEU A 273 -22.43 5.42 11.96
CA LEU A 273 -21.54 6.39 11.30
C LEU A 273 -21.31 7.65 12.16
N ARG A 274 -22.35 8.20 12.79
CA ARG A 274 -22.22 9.35 13.71
C ARG A 274 -21.31 9.01 14.89
N ALA A 275 -21.40 7.78 15.40
CA ALA A 275 -20.54 7.31 16.49
C ALA A 275 -19.04 7.32 16.14
N LEU A 276 -18.69 7.29 14.85
CA LEU A 276 -17.29 7.39 14.39
C LEU A 276 -16.71 8.80 14.50
N ARG A 277 -17.52 9.86 14.69
CA ARG A 277 -17.04 11.25 14.85
C ARG A 277 -16.07 11.72 13.76
N LEU A 278 -16.37 11.39 12.51
CA LEU A 278 -15.56 11.80 11.34
C LEU A 278 -15.53 13.33 11.20
N ASP A 279 -14.50 13.87 10.53
CA ASP A 279 -14.32 15.31 10.34
C ASP A 279 -14.96 15.84 9.05
N TYR A 280 -15.22 14.97 8.06
CA TYR A 280 -15.85 15.30 6.78
C TYR A 280 -16.31 14.04 6.03
N LEU A 281 -17.23 14.21 5.09
CA LEU A 281 -17.56 13.22 4.05
C LEU A 281 -16.84 13.62 2.76
N ARG A 282 -16.28 12.66 2.00
CA ARG A 282 -15.75 12.90 0.67
C ARG A 282 -16.67 12.29 -0.39
N ALA A 283 -16.93 13.04 -1.45
CA ALA A 283 -17.69 12.55 -2.60
C ALA A 283 -16.94 12.91 -3.88
N VAL A 284 -16.89 11.98 -4.84
CA VAL A 284 -16.39 12.23 -6.20
C VAL A 284 -17.54 12.04 -7.16
N VAL A 285 -17.82 13.06 -7.98
CA VAL A 285 -18.99 13.08 -8.87
C VAL A 285 -18.57 13.25 -10.32
N ASP A 286 -19.33 12.66 -11.23
CA ASP A 286 -19.20 12.88 -12.67
C ASP A 286 -19.82 14.24 -13.04
N GLY A 287 -19.01 15.17 -13.57
CA GLY A 287 -19.46 16.50 -13.96
C GLY A 287 -20.45 16.51 -15.14
N SER A 288 -20.57 15.41 -15.89
CA SER A 288 -21.56 15.26 -16.95
C SER A 288 -22.98 15.06 -16.40
N ASP A 289 -23.13 14.30 -15.31
CA ASP A 289 -24.38 14.10 -14.57
C ASP A 289 -24.16 14.10 -13.03
N PRO A 290 -23.83 15.26 -12.44
CA PRO A 290 -23.43 15.32 -11.03
C PRO A 290 -24.61 15.29 -10.05
N GLY A 291 -25.85 15.42 -10.54
CA GLY A 291 -27.04 15.62 -9.72
C GLY A 291 -27.32 14.51 -8.71
N PRO A 292 -27.39 13.23 -9.13
CA PRO A 292 -27.69 12.11 -8.24
C PRO A 292 -26.69 12.00 -7.07
N ASP A 293 -25.39 12.06 -7.36
CA ASP A 293 -24.37 11.87 -6.33
C ASP A 293 -24.19 13.11 -5.43
N ILE A 294 -24.34 14.33 -5.95
CA ILE A 294 -24.38 15.53 -5.09
C ILE A 294 -25.56 15.45 -4.12
N LYS A 295 -26.74 15.04 -4.59
CA LYS A 295 -27.91 14.87 -3.72
C LYS A 295 -27.63 13.84 -2.62
N ARG A 296 -27.08 12.67 -2.98
CA ARG A 296 -26.72 11.62 -2.02
C ARG A 296 -25.67 12.09 -1.01
N ALA A 297 -24.65 12.82 -1.47
CA ALA A 297 -23.63 13.40 -0.61
C ALA A 297 -24.23 14.43 0.36
N ALA A 298 -25.05 15.35 -0.13
CA ALA A 298 -25.72 16.37 0.68
C ALA A 298 -26.65 15.73 1.72
N ASP A 299 -27.47 14.76 1.33
CA ASP A 299 -28.41 14.06 2.21
C ASP A 299 -27.67 13.32 3.34
N LEU A 300 -26.63 12.55 3.00
CA LEU A 300 -25.84 11.82 4.01
C LEU A 300 -25.05 12.79 4.90
N ALA A 301 -24.39 13.79 4.33
CA ALA A 301 -23.61 14.78 5.07
C ALA A 301 -24.48 15.57 6.05
N ALA A 302 -25.68 15.99 5.64
CA ALA A 302 -26.64 16.68 6.51
C ALA A 302 -27.07 15.79 7.68
N ARG A 303 -27.33 14.50 7.44
CA ARG A 303 -27.66 13.54 8.50
C ARG A 303 -26.49 13.33 9.45
N LEU A 304 -25.25 13.33 8.97
CA LEU A 304 -24.06 13.17 9.81
C LEU A 304 -23.59 14.47 10.47
N GLY A 305 -24.08 15.64 10.01
CA GLY A 305 -23.60 16.95 10.45
C GLY A 305 -22.18 17.26 9.97
N LEU A 306 -21.79 16.76 8.79
CA LEU A 306 -20.43 16.86 8.27
C LEU A 306 -20.34 17.83 7.08
N PRO A 307 -19.22 18.54 6.91
CA PRO A 307 -18.92 19.21 5.64
C PRO A 307 -18.48 18.18 4.58
N VAL A 308 -18.55 18.57 3.30
CA VAL A 308 -18.22 17.72 2.16
C VAL A 308 -16.95 18.20 1.45
N ALA A 309 -15.96 17.31 1.34
CA ALA A 309 -14.87 17.45 0.40
C ALA A 309 -15.31 16.89 -0.96
N LEU A 310 -15.40 17.73 -1.99
CA LEU A 310 -15.98 17.36 -3.28
C LEU A 310 -14.92 17.24 -4.36
N GLY A 311 -14.80 16.07 -4.99
CA GLY A 311 -14.07 15.88 -6.24
C GLY A 311 -15.01 15.90 -7.43
N ILE A 312 -14.66 16.62 -8.49
CA ILE A 312 -15.46 16.70 -9.72
C ILE A 312 -14.65 16.13 -10.88
N VAL A 313 -15.18 15.11 -11.55
CA VAL A 313 -14.57 14.56 -12.76
C VAL A 313 -15.15 15.27 -13.98
N ALA A 314 -14.34 16.02 -14.72
CA ALA A 314 -14.79 16.83 -15.86
C ALA A 314 -13.64 17.10 -16.83
N ARG A 315 -13.95 17.50 -18.06
CA ARG A 315 -12.97 18.00 -19.02
C ARG A 315 -12.89 19.52 -18.95
N ALA A 316 -11.70 20.07 -19.13
CA ALA A 316 -11.55 21.52 -19.23
C ALA A 316 -12.45 22.08 -20.35
N GLY A 317 -13.20 23.13 -20.04
CA GLY A 317 -14.13 23.82 -20.94
C GLY A 317 -15.48 23.14 -21.19
N ASP A 318 -15.75 21.96 -20.63
CA ASP A 318 -17.03 21.25 -20.87
C ASP A 318 -18.21 21.75 -20.01
N GLY A 319 -17.93 22.65 -19.05
CA GLY A 319 -18.92 23.22 -18.13
C GLY A 319 -19.39 22.28 -17.02
N GLY A 320 -18.85 21.07 -16.91
CA GLY A 320 -19.19 20.07 -15.89
C GLY A 320 -18.91 20.56 -14.47
N VAL A 321 -17.79 21.25 -14.26
CA VAL A 321 -17.46 21.86 -12.96
C VAL A 321 -18.49 22.90 -12.54
N ALA A 322 -18.87 23.80 -13.45
CA ALA A 322 -19.89 24.82 -13.18
C ALA A 322 -21.29 24.21 -12.96
N ARG A 323 -21.61 23.11 -13.67
CA ARG A 323 -22.85 22.36 -13.46
C ARG A 323 -22.90 21.77 -12.06
N ALA A 324 -21.85 21.08 -11.63
CA ALA A 324 -21.75 20.50 -10.30
C ALA A 324 -21.91 21.57 -9.21
N LEU A 325 -21.13 22.67 -9.26
CA LEU A 325 -21.17 23.70 -8.22
C LEU A 325 -22.52 24.43 -8.10
N ARG A 326 -23.25 24.63 -9.20
CA ARG A 326 -24.64 25.16 -9.13
C ARG A 326 -25.58 24.24 -8.35
N ILE A 327 -25.46 22.93 -8.55
CA ILE A 327 -26.26 21.94 -7.80
C ILE A 327 -25.84 21.93 -6.34
N VAL A 328 -24.54 22.07 -6.04
CA VAL A 328 -24.04 22.20 -4.67
C VAL A 328 -24.71 23.39 -3.95
N VAL A 329 -24.69 24.57 -4.57
CA VAL A 329 -25.33 25.77 -4.00
C VAL A 329 -26.83 25.53 -3.80
N ALA A 330 -27.52 24.98 -4.79
CA ALA A 330 -28.96 24.70 -4.71
C ALA A 330 -29.31 23.68 -3.61
N SER A 331 -28.42 22.73 -3.32
CA SER A 331 -28.60 21.73 -2.27
C SER A 331 -28.38 22.27 -0.84
N GLY A 332 -27.73 23.43 -0.70
CA GLY A 332 -27.30 23.96 0.60
C GLY A 332 -26.18 23.14 1.27
N MET A 333 -25.49 22.27 0.51
CA MET A 333 -24.41 21.44 1.02
C MET A 333 -23.24 22.30 1.52
N HIS A 334 -22.81 22.04 2.76
CA HIS A 334 -21.64 22.70 3.34
C HIS A 334 -20.36 22.12 2.73
N LEU A 335 -19.69 22.88 1.88
CA LEU A 335 -18.43 22.49 1.25
C LEU A 335 -17.24 22.75 2.18
N ASP A 336 -16.33 21.77 2.23
CA ASP A 336 -15.02 21.86 2.89
C ASP A 336 -13.94 22.37 1.93
N ARG A 337 -13.84 21.71 0.77
CA ARG A 337 -12.86 21.96 -0.29
C ARG A 337 -13.34 21.31 -1.58
N VAL A 338 -12.84 21.78 -2.72
CA VAL A 338 -13.19 21.23 -4.04
C VAL A 338 -11.95 20.88 -4.85
N SER A 339 -11.93 19.68 -5.41
CA SER A 339 -10.95 19.22 -6.38
C SER A 339 -11.59 18.95 -7.74
N ALA A 340 -10.80 19.03 -8.81
CA ALA A 340 -11.25 18.65 -10.15
C ALA A 340 -10.26 17.67 -10.81
N PHE A 341 -10.77 16.67 -11.52
CA PHE A 341 -9.99 15.63 -12.20
C PHE A 341 -10.42 15.47 -13.64
N ASP A 342 -9.45 15.38 -14.54
CA ASP A 342 -9.71 15.10 -15.95
C ASP A 342 -10.33 13.70 -16.13
N THR A 343 -11.28 13.58 -17.05
CA THR A 343 -11.98 12.33 -17.31
C THR A 343 -11.05 11.23 -17.82
N LEU A 344 -10.03 11.58 -18.61
CA LEU A 344 -9.13 10.62 -19.27
C LEU A 344 -7.82 10.46 -18.49
N ARG A 345 -7.20 11.58 -18.08
CA ARG A 345 -5.90 11.54 -17.39
C ARG A 345 -6.03 11.17 -15.91
N HIS A 346 -7.22 11.37 -15.33
CA HIS A 346 -7.47 11.18 -13.91
C HIS A 346 -6.63 12.10 -12.99
N THR A 347 -6.03 13.13 -13.57
CA THR A 347 -5.22 14.15 -12.90
C THR A 347 -5.81 15.54 -13.09
N THR A 348 -5.26 16.55 -12.43
CA THR A 348 -5.75 17.94 -12.51
C THR A 348 -4.86 18.77 -13.44
N PRO A 349 -5.22 18.96 -14.73
CA PRO A 349 -4.47 19.87 -15.60
C PRO A 349 -4.77 21.34 -15.28
N ALA A 350 -3.82 22.24 -15.56
CA ALA A 350 -3.94 23.66 -15.23
C ALA A 350 -5.21 24.34 -15.80
N PRO A 351 -5.66 24.07 -17.04
CA PRO A 351 -6.93 24.61 -17.55
C PRO A 351 -8.14 24.21 -16.70
N LEU A 352 -8.22 22.95 -16.25
CA LEU A 352 -9.33 22.46 -15.42
C LEU A 352 -9.32 23.10 -14.03
N LEU A 353 -8.14 23.33 -13.45
CA LEU A 353 -8.01 24.09 -12.19
C LEU A 353 -8.49 25.55 -12.37
N GLY A 354 -8.22 26.14 -13.54
CA GLY A 354 -8.75 27.45 -13.93
C GLY A 354 -10.27 27.49 -13.95
N ASP A 355 -10.90 26.53 -14.64
CA ASP A 355 -12.36 26.39 -14.70
C ASP A 355 -12.99 26.24 -13.32
N LEU A 356 -12.35 25.45 -12.44
CA LEU A 356 -12.79 25.28 -11.05
C LEU A 356 -12.76 26.60 -10.29
N ARG A 357 -11.66 27.36 -10.37
CA ARG A 357 -11.54 28.67 -9.72
C ARG A 357 -12.55 29.68 -10.24
N ASP A 358 -12.77 29.71 -11.55
CA ASP A 358 -13.76 30.58 -12.16
C ASP A 358 -15.17 30.23 -11.71
N ALA A 359 -15.49 28.94 -11.62
CA ALA A 359 -16.80 28.48 -11.17
C ALA A 359 -17.04 28.79 -9.69
N LEU A 360 -16.06 28.54 -8.81
CA LEU A 360 -16.15 28.91 -7.39
C LEU A 360 -16.39 30.42 -7.21
N ARG A 361 -15.65 31.27 -7.94
CA ARG A 361 -15.83 32.72 -7.92
C ARG A 361 -17.22 33.15 -8.39
N ARG A 362 -17.74 32.53 -9.47
CA ARG A 362 -19.08 32.83 -10.01
C ARG A 362 -20.21 32.48 -9.04
N GLU A 363 -20.07 31.37 -8.32
CA GLU A 363 -21.06 30.90 -7.35
C GLU A 363 -20.89 31.53 -5.95
N GLY A 364 -19.86 32.37 -5.75
CA GLY A 364 -19.59 33.03 -4.47
C GLY A 364 -19.11 32.07 -3.36
N LEU A 365 -18.45 30.97 -3.74
CA LEU A 365 -17.96 29.95 -2.81
C LEU A 365 -16.50 30.24 -2.42
N ASP A 366 -16.26 30.49 -1.13
CA ASP A 366 -14.92 30.70 -0.56
C ASP A 366 -14.37 29.41 0.06
N VAL A 367 -13.94 28.49 -0.80
CA VAL A 367 -13.33 27.20 -0.42
C VAL A 367 -12.08 26.93 -1.24
N ALA A 368 -11.15 26.16 -0.69
CA ALA A 368 -9.92 25.83 -1.39
C ALA A 368 -10.19 25.04 -2.69
N ALA A 369 -9.53 25.45 -3.77
CA ALA A 369 -9.55 24.79 -5.07
C ALA A 369 -8.24 24.03 -5.29
N GLY A 370 -8.32 22.71 -5.43
CA GLY A 370 -7.13 21.86 -5.55
C GLY A 370 -7.32 20.71 -6.52
N GLY A 371 -6.49 19.68 -6.35
CA GLY A 371 -6.46 18.55 -7.27
C GLY A 371 -5.24 17.68 -7.06
N GLY A 372 -4.89 16.88 -8.06
CA GLY A 372 -3.76 15.95 -7.99
C GLY A 372 -4.05 14.76 -8.89
N SER A 373 -4.10 13.56 -8.32
CA SER A 373 -4.51 12.34 -9.03
C SER A 373 -5.60 11.61 -8.28
N ARG A 374 -6.63 11.13 -8.99
CA ARG A 374 -7.59 10.17 -8.42
C ARG A 374 -7.20 8.70 -8.68
N GLY A 375 -6.13 8.45 -9.43
CA GLY A 375 -5.66 7.11 -9.81
C GLY A 375 -4.58 6.57 -8.87
N TYR A 376 -3.33 6.93 -9.11
CA TYR A 376 -2.18 6.60 -8.26
C TYR A 376 -1.20 7.78 -8.17
N VAL A 377 -0.20 7.66 -7.27
CA VAL A 377 0.96 8.57 -7.25
C VAL A 377 1.70 8.54 -8.60
N TYR A 378 1.63 7.43 -9.33
CA TYR A 378 2.15 7.31 -10.69
C TYR A 378 1.63 8.42 -11.62
N GLN A 379 0.31 8.57 -11.77
CA GLN A 379 -0.24 9.63 -12.63
C GLN A 379 0.06 11.03 -12.07
N LEU A 380 0.07 11.20 -10.75
CA LEU A 380 0.45 12.47 -10.11
C LEU A 380 1.86 12.93 -10.53
N VAL A 381 2.83 12.02 -10.51
CA VAL A 381 4.21 12.32 -10.89
C VAL A 381 4.36 12.46 -12.40
N LEU A 382 3.63 11.63 -13.17
CA LEU A 382 3.70 11.62 -14.63
C LEU A 382 3.18 12.92 -15.25
N ASP A 383 2.00 13.38 -14.82
CA ASP A 383 1.37 14.60 -15.34
C ASP A 383 1.80 15.86 -14.59
N GLY A 384 2.32 15.72 -13.37
CA GLY A 384 2.68 16.81 -12.47
C GLY A 384 1.46 17.45 -11.80
N VAL A 385 1.71 18.57 -11.11
CA VAL A 385 0.71 19.36 -10.40
C VAL A 385 0.74 20.79 -10.93
N PRO A 386 -0.41 21.43 -11.21
CA PRO A 386 -0.44 22.82 -11.64
C PRO A 386 0.19 23.76 -10.60
N PRO A 387 0.85 24.84 -11.03
CA PRO A 387 1.36 25.85 -10.11
C PRO A 387 0.23 26.49 -9.29
N ASP A 388 0.58 26.97 -8.10
CA ASP A 388 -0.31 27.63 -7.14
C ASP A 388 -1.54 26.82 -6.72
N VAL A 389 -1.52 25.48 -6.87
CA VAL A 389 -2.64 24.64 -6.44
C VAL A 389 -2.99 24.88 -4.96
N GLY A 390 -4.28 24.95 -4.62
CA GLY A 390 -4.69 25.20 -3.24
C GLY A 390 -4.36 24.04 -2.29
N PHE A 391 -4.31 22.82 -2.81
CA PHE A 391 -3.90 21.60 -2.13
C PHE A 391 -3.64 20.47 -3.14
N VAL A 392 -2.82 19.49 -2.76
CA VAL A 392 -2.58 18.26 -3.53
C VAL A 392 -3.32 17.09 -2.89
N GLU A 393 -4.06 16.31 -3.69
CA GLU A 393 -4.67 15.06 -3.24
C GLU A 393 -4.35 13.85 -4.12
N TYR A 394 -4.16 12.70 -3.48
CA TYR A 394 -3.94 11.41 -4.15
C TYR A 394 -4.38 10.22 -3.27
N PRO A 395 -4.76 9.08 -3.88
CA PRO A 395 -5.11 7.88 -3.13
C PRO A 395 -3.89 7.02 -2.77
N VAL A 396 -4.05 6.17 -1.76
CA VAL A 396 -3.08 5.11 -1.41
C VAL A 396 -3.79 3.79 -1.21
N ASN A 397 -3.19 2.70 -1.69
CA ASN A 397 -3.73 1.35 -1.50
C ASN A 397 -2.62 0.28 -1.53
N PRO A 398 -2.72 -0.81 -0.75
CA PRO A 398 -1.64 -1.78 -0.61
C PRO A 398 -1.61 -2.88 -1.68
N GLN A 399 -2.48 -2.84 -2.71
CA GLN A 399 -2.84 -4.04 -3.49
C GLN A 399 -2.81 -3.90 -5.01
N VAL A 400 -1.97 -3.00 -5.53
CA VAL A 400 -1.74 -2.90 -6.99
C VAL A 400 -1.00 -4.15 -7.50
N HIS A 401 0.11 -4.51 -6.86
CA HIS A 401 1.00 -5.54 -7.40
C HIS A 401 0.96 -6.89 -6.69
N ALA A 402 0.65 -6.91 -5.40
CA ALA A 402 0.55 -8.10 -4.57
C ALA A 402 -0.67 -8.00 -3.64
N ARG A 403 -1.20 -9.13 -3.20
CA ARG A 403 -2.41 -9.17 -2.35
C ARG A 403 -2.23 -9.97 -1.06
N ASP A 404 -1.06 -10.56 -0.84
CA ASP A 404 -0.77 -11.30 0.38
C ASP A 404 -0.60 -10.37 1.58
N GLY A 405 -0.88 -10.87 2.78
CA GLY A 405 -0.89 -10.05 3.99
C GLY A 405 0.47 -9.42 4.35
N ARG A 406 1.59 -10.06 3.98
CA ARG A 406 2.92 -9.50 4.23
C ARG A 406 3.14 -8.28 3.33
N SER A 407 2.92 -8.43 2.01
CA SER A 407 3.06 -7.32 1.06
C SER A 407 2.15 -6.15 1.42
N ILE A 408 0.93 -6.43 1.91
CA ILE A 408 0.00 -5.39 2.36
C ILE A 408 0.60 -4.55 3.50
N LEU A 409 1.15 -5.18 4.54
CA LEU A 409 1.75 -4.44 5.66
C LEU A 409 3.07 -3.78 5.29
N GLU A 410 3.85 -4.36 4.37
CA GLU A 410 5.09 -3.76 3.89
C GLU A 410 4.83 -2.43 3.16
N SER A 411 3.71 -2.31 2.43
CA SER A 411 3.34 -1.12 1.64
C SER A 411 3.43 0.21 2.39
N VAL A 412 3.12 0.21 3.69
CA VAL A 412 3.11 1.40 4.55
C VAL A 412 4.46 2.10 4.56
N ALA A 413 5.56 1.34 4.42
CA ALA A 413 6.91 1.91 4.40
C ALA A 413 7.15 2.87 3.21
N SER A 414 6.30 2.83 2.17
CA SER A 414 6.37 3.75 1.03
C SER A 414 5.74 5.13 1.30
N LEU A 415 4.83 5.23 2.28
CA LEU A 415 3.99 6.41 2.47
C LEU A 415 4.78 7.72 2.68
N PRO A 416 5.87 7.77 3.46
CA PRO A 416 6.73 8.96 3.58
C PRO A 416 7.22 9.51 2.24
N ALA A 417 7.61 8.62 1.32
CA ALA A 417 8.07 9.03 0.00
C ALA A 417 6.94 9.60 -0.86
N THR A 418 5.70 9.11 -0.70
CA THR A 418 4.53 9.65 -1.41
C THR A 418 4.23 11.08 -0.96
N VAL A 419 4.22 11.33 0.35
CA VAL A 419 3.95 12.67 0.91
C VAL A 419 5.06 13.64 0.55
N THR A 420 6.32 13.22 0.68
CA THR A 420 7.48 14.04 0.30
C THR A 420 7.44 14.42 -1.18
N THR A 421 7.12 13.46 -2.06
CA THR A 421 7.03 13.74 -3.51
C THR A 421 5.86 14.67 -3.82
N ALA A 422 4.69 14.45 -3.22
CA ALA A 422 3.53 15.32 -3.44
C ALA A 422 3.77 16.76 -2.99
N ARG A 423 4.49 16.97 -1.87
CA ARG A 423 4.88 18.31 -1.41
C ARG A 423 5.82 19.02 -2.36
N GLU A 424 6.81 18.30 -2.88
CA GLU A 424 7.74 18.84 -3.88
C GLU A 424 7.00 19.29 -5.14
N LEU A 425 6.10 18.43 -5.66
CA LEU A 425 5.30 18.74 -6.84
C LEU A 425 4.32 19.89 -6.60
N GLY A 426 3.71 19.95 -5.42
CA GLY A 426 2.71 20.94 -5.04
C GLY A 426 3.27 22.26 -4.49
N GLY A 427 4.59 22.45 -4.44
CA GLY A 427 5.19 23.68 -3.91
C GLY A 427 4.83 23.96 -2.44
N ASN A 428 4.80 22.92 -1.60
CA ASN A 428 4.36 22.94 -0.19
C ASN A 428 2.87 23.24 0.05
N ALA A 429 2.01 23.15 -0.97
CA ALA A 429 0.57 23.14 -0.75
C ALA A 429 0.15 22.01 0.23
N PRO A 430 -0.94 22.19 1.00
CA PRO A 430 -1.51 21.14 1.85
C PRO A 430 -1.65 19.80 1.10
N VAL A 431 -1.27 18.69 1.75
CA VAL A 431 -1.38 17.35 1.18
C VAL A 431 -2.52 16.60 1.83
N HIS A 432 -3.42 16.06 1.02
CA HIS A 432 -4.52 15.21 1.43
C HIS A 432 -4.36 13.81 0.82
N VAL A 433 -4.60 12.77 1.61
CA VAL A 433 -4.64 11.40 1.08
C VAL A 433 -6.09 10.95 0.98
N ALA A 434 -6.55 10.68 -0.25
CA ALA A 434 -7.97 10.49 -0.51
C ALA A 434 -8.28 9.57 -1.72
N PRO A 435 -8.79 8.34 -1.50
CA PRO A 435 -8.82 7.63 -0.22
C PRO A 435 -7.52 6.89 0.13
N ALA A 436 -7.39 6.54 1.40
CA ALA A 436 -6.67 5.36 1.85
C ALA A 436 -7.65 4.17 1.96
N SER A 437 -7.51 3.18 1.08
CA SER A 437 -8.40 2.01 0.98
C SER A 437 -7.64 0.71 0.70
N MET A 438 -8.24 -0.44 1.03
CA MET A 438 -7.59 -1.75 0.80
C MET A 438 -7.35 -2.06 -0.68
N ARG A 439 -8.24 -1.60 -1.56
CA ARG A 439 -8.19 -1.79 -3.01
C ARG A 439 -8.35 -0.43 -3.67
N PRO A 440 -7.80 -0.23 -4.89
CA PRO A 440 -8.09 0.97 -5.64
C PRO A 440 -9.60 1.04 -5.94
N LEU A 441 -10.18 2.25 -5.93
CA LEU A 441 -11.61 2.43 -6.21
C LEU A 441 -11.97 2.13 -7.68
N PHE A 442 -10.99 2.29 -8.58
CA PHE A 442 -11.04 1.93 -9.99
C PHE A 442 -9.60 1.76 -10.49
N ASN A 443 -9.40 1.06 -11.60
CA ASN A 443 -8.10 0.98 -12.25
C ASN A 443 -7.96 2.01 -13.40
N PRO A 444 -7.08 3.03 -13.28
CA PRO A 444 -6.87 4.05 -14.32
C PRO A 444 -6.26 3.51 -15.63
N ASP A 445 -5.69 2.30 -15.60
CA ASP A 445 -5.00 1.72 -16.76
C ASP A 445 -5.92 0.83 -17.62
N LEU A 446 -7.18 0.63 -17.23
CA LEU A 446 -8.13 -0.19 -17.99
C LEU A 446 -8.74 0.59 -19.15
N ILE A 447 -8.53 0.09 -20.37
CA ILE A 447 -9.10 0.67 -21.60
C ILE A 447 -10.57 0.28 -21.80
N ASP A 448 -10.93 -0.95 -21.45
CA ASP A 448 -12.29 -1.51 -21.69
C ASP A 448 -13.18 -1.52 -20.44
N GLY A 449 -12.76 -0.84 -19.37
CA GLY A 449 -13.39 -0.91 -18.05
C GLY A 449 -13.03 -2.16 -17.25
N GLU A 450 -13.55 -2.23 -16.02
CA GLU A 450 -13.40 -3.36 -15.11
C GLU A 450 -14.19 -4.58 -15.61
N ALA A 451 -13.66 -5.78 -15.40
CA ALA A 451 -14.42 -6.99 -15.69
C ALA A 451 -15.54 -7.16 -14.65
N GLU A 452 -16.73 -7.52 -15.12
CA GLU A 452 -17.84 -7.86 -14.23
C GLU A 452 -17.46 -9.07 -13.36
N PRO A 453 -17.74 -9.03 -12.03
CA PRO A 453 -17.46 -10.14 -11.14
C PRO A 453 -18.31 -11.37 -11.52
N GLY A 454 -17.77 -12.56 -11.32
CA GLY A 454 -18.54 -13.79 -11.46
C GLY A 454 -19.66 -13.90 -10.41
N PRO A 455 -20.63 -14.81 -10.60
CA PRO A 455 -21.69 -15.02 -9.61
C PRO A 455 -21.12 -15.32 -8.21
N GLY A 456 -21.49 -14.50 -7.23
CA GLY A 456 -21.03 -14.65 -5.84
C GLY A 456 -19.63 -14.11 -5.55
N GLU A 457 -18.95 -13.52 -6.54
CA GLU A 457 -17.66 -12.85 -6.35
C GLU A 457 -17.87 -11.37 -6.01
N LEU A 458 -16.90 -10.79 -5.31
CA LEU A 458 -16.87 -9.36 -5.07
C LEU A 458 -16.22 -8.64 -6.27
N PRO A 459 -16.74 -7.45 -6.66
CA PRO A 459 -16.05 -6.54 -7.55
C PRO A 459 -14.57 -6.32 -7.15
N SER A 460 -13.71 -6.10 -8.14
CA SER A 460 -12.26 -5.94 -7.97
C SER A 460 -11.87 -4.83 -6.98
N ARG A 461 -12.71 -3.80 -6.82
CA ARG A 461 -12.56 -2.69 -5.87
C ARG A 461 -12.79 -3.07 -4.40
N TYR A 462 -13.22 -4.29 -4.10
CA TYR A 462 -13.44 -4.75 -2.73
C TYR A 462 -12.46 -5.86 -2.34
N ASP A 463 -12.12 -5.88 -1.05
CA ASP A 463 -11.36 -6.96 -0.43
C ASP A 463 -12.29 -7.72 0.51
N HIS A 464 -12.42 -9.03 0.32
CA HIS A 464 -13.23 -9.88 1.19
C HIS A 464 -12.77 -9.82 2.66
N ARG A 465 -11.51 -9.44 2.91
CA ARG A 465 -10.92 -9.30 4.24
C ARG A 465 -11.29 -7.99 4.93
N GLN A 466 -12.10 -7.09 4.35
CA GLN A 466 -12.43 -5.79 4.96
C GLN A 466 -12.94 -5.92 6.41
N ALA A 467 -13.61 -7.03 6.73
CA ALA A 467 -14.11 -7.35 8.06
C ALA A 467 -13.08 -8.02 8.99
N ASP A 468 -11.83 -8.21 8.54
CA ASP A 468 -10.76 -8.91 9.25
C ASP A 468 -9.78 -7.95 9.96
N GLY A 469 -8.82 -8.50 10.71
CA GLY A 469 -7.82 -7.73 11.44
C GLY A 469 -6.75 -7.12 10.53
N LEU A 470 -6.38 -7.79 9.44
CA LEU A 470 -5.32 -7.31 8.55
C LEU A 470 -5.61 -5.90 8.02
N PRO A 471 -6.81 -5.59 7.48
CA PRO A 471 -7.13 -4.21 7.09
C PRO A 471 -7.13 -3.22 8.24
N ALA A 472 -7.52 -3.64 9.45
CA ALA A 472 -7.47 -2.76 10.63
C ALA A 472 -6.03 -2.42 11.02
N VAL A 473 -5.12 -3.41 11.01
CA VAL A 473 -3.68 -3.18 11.23
C VAL A 473 -3.10 -2.28 10.15
N TRP A 474 -3.41 -2.54 8.88
CA TRP A 474 -2.95 -1.69 7.77
C TRP A 474 -3.49 -0.26 7.88
N THR A 475 -4.75 -0.07 8.27
CA THR A 475 -5.37 1.24 8.47
C THR A 475 -4.68 2.00 9.61
N LEU A 476 -4.41 1.33 10.73
CA LEU A 476 -3.68 1.90 11.85
C LEU A 476 -2.28 2.36 11.42
N GLU A 477 -1.53 1.51 10.73
CA GLU A 477 -0.19 1.83 10.24
C GLU A 477 -0.20 2.96 9.20
N THR A 478 -1.19 2.97 8.32
CA THR A 478 -1.36 4.03 7.33
C THR A 478 -1.65 5.37 7.99
N LEU A 479 -2.56 5.40 8.98
CA LEU A 479 -2.81 6.61 9.77
C LEU A 479 -1.56 7.05 10.53
N ALA A 480 -0.82 6.13 11.14
CA ALA A 480 0.43 6.43 11.84
C ALA A 480 1.49 7.03 10.90
N GLY A 481 1.71 6.41 9.74
CA GLY A 481 2.67 6.85 8.74
C GLY A 481 2.31 8.22 8.17
N LEU A 482 1.08 8.39 7.67
CA LEU A 482 0.64 9.66 7.08
C LEU A 482 0.61 10.80 8.09
N THR A 483 0.22 10.51 9.33
CA THR A 483 0.18 11.54 10.36
C THR A 483 1.57 11.99 10.79
N SER A 484 2.53 11.06 10.90
CA SER A 484 3.92 11.39 11.20
C SER A 484 4.55 12.29 10.13
N GLU A 485 4.06 12.17 8.89
CA GLU A 485 4.45 13.03 7.78
C GLU A 485 3.70 14.38 7.78
N GLY A 486 2.70 14.59 8.63
CA GLY A 486 1.97 15.87 8.74
C GLY A 486 1.06 16.18 7.55
N VAL A 487 0.38 15.17 6.99
CA VAL A 487 -0.69 15.41 6.00
C VAL A 487 -1.83 16.23 6.62
N SER A 488 -2.57 16.97 5.80
CA SER A 488 -3.66 17.84 6.29
C SER A 488 -4.96 17.06 6.53
N SER A 489 -5.25 16.06 5.71
CA SER A 489 -6.35 15.13 5.95
C SER A 489 -6.14 13.76 5.32
N VAL A 490 -6.87 12.77 5.81
CA VAL A 490 -6.95 11.42 5.25
C VAL A 490 -8.41 11.01 5.13
N SER A 491 -8.87 10.69 3.92
CA SER A 491 -10.16 10.02 3.72
C SER A 491 -9.93 8.51 3.81
N VAL A 492 -10.52 7.84 4.78
CA VAL A 492 -10.31 6.41 5.02
C VAL A 492 -11.55 5.61 4.66
N HIS A 493 -11.37 4.65 3.75
CA HIS A 493 -12.40 3.70 3.33
C HIS A 493 -13.72 4.37 2.89
N GLU A 494 -14.70 3.57 2.47
CA GLU A 494 -16.06 4.05 2.26
C GLU A 494 -16.79 4.14 3.61
N ALA A 495 -17.87 4.92 3.69
CA ALA A 495 -18.63 5.03 4.93
C ALA A 495 -19.20 3.66 5.34
N ALA A 496 -19.76 2.92 4.38
CA ALA A 496 -20.48 1.68 4.63
C ALA A 496 -20.34 0.66 3.50
N GLY A 497 -20.60 -0.62 3.79
CA GLY A 497 -20.58 -1.73 2.82
C GLY A 497 -19.23 -2.48 2.76
N TRP A 498 -18.96 -3.15 1.64
CA TRP A 498 -17.77 -4.00 1.45
C TRP A 498 -16.44 -3.23 1.39
N GLY A 499 -16.47 -1.94 1.08
CA GLY A 499 -15.34 -1.03 1.24
C GLY A 499 -15.43 -0.18 2.52
N GLY A 500 -16.37 -0.49 3.41
CA GLY A 500 -16.89 0.42 4.43
C GLY A 500 -16.10 0.51 5.73
N LEU A 501 -16.51 1.44 6.59
CA LEU A 501 -16.23 1.48 8.04
C LEU A 501 -17.33 0.77 8.84
N ILE A 502 -18.57 0.80 8.34
CA ILE A 502 -19.74 0.14 8.91
C ILE A 502 -20.28 -0.93 7.95
N ALA A 503 -20.62 -2.11 8.48
CA ALA A 503 -21.28 -3.15 7.71
C ALA A 503 -22.65 -2.67 7.22
N ALA A 504 -22.90 -2.79 5.92
CA ALA A 504 -24.18 -2.44 5.31
C ALA A 504 -24.51 -3.40 4.17
N SER A 505 -25.81 -3.52 3.90
CA SER A 505 -26.30 -4.31 2.77
C SER A 505 -25.93 -3.64 1.45
N HIS A 506 -25.51 -4.44 0.49
CA HIS A 506 -25.29 -4.05 -0.89
C HIS A 506 -26.17 -4.96 -1.74
N GLY A 507 -27.23 -4.43 -2.34
CA GLY A 507 -28.37 -5.23 -2.84
C GLY A 507 -28.03 -6.36 -3.83
N ALA A 508 -26.90 -6.26 -4.53
CA ALA A 508 -26.42 -7.22 -5.52
C ALA A 508 -25.24 -8.11 -5.06
N LEU A 509 -24.65 -7.87 -3.89
CA LEU A 509 -23.45 -8.58 -3.43
C LEU A 509 -23.77 -9.58 -2.32
N PRO A 510 -22.88 -10.58 -2.10
CA PRO A 510 -22.99 -11.47 -0.96
C PRO A 510 -23.09 -10.68 0.36
N PRO A 511 -23.84 -11.21 1.36
CA PRO A 511 -23.92 -10.57 2.66
C PRO A 511 -22.55 -10.51 3.33
N MET A 512 -22.30 -9.42 4.05
CA MET A 512 -21.09 -9.30 4.86
C MET A 512 -21.10 -10.31 6.02
N PRO A 513 -19.92 -10.71 6.54
CA PRO A 513 -19.83 -11.58 7.71
C PRO A 513 -20.42 -10.97 9.00
N LEU A 514 -20.62 -9.65 9.03
CA LEU A 514 -21.17 -8.89 10.15
C LEU A 514 -22.53 -8.30 9.77
N GLY A 515 -23.46 -8.24 10.74
CA GLY A 515 -24.79 -7.68 10.52
C GLY A 515 -24.77 -6.18 10.25
N THR A 516 -25.73 -5.70 9.47
CA THR A 516 -25.91 -4.28 9.14
C THR A 516 -25.87 -3.38 10.38
N GLY A 517 -25.16 -2.26 10.29
CA GLY A 517 -24.93 -1.32 11.39
C GLY A 517 -23.75 -1.68 12.29
N SER A 518 -23.14 -2.87 12.13
CA SER A 518 -21.95 -3.24 12.89
C SER A 518 -20.73 -2.45 12.45
N THR A 519 -20.01 -1.83 13.39
CA THR A 519 -18.70 -1.22 13.10
C THR A 519 -17.69 -2.30 12.72
N LEU A 520 -17.07 -2.17 11.55
CA LEU A 520 -15.99 -3.08 11.11
C LEU A 520 -14.71 -2.83 11.91
N PRO A 521 -13.75 -3.78 11.97
CA PRO A 521 -12.47 -3.56 12.65
C PRO A 521 -11.75 -2.28 12.20
N VAL A 522 -11.76 -1.98 10.90
CA VAL A 522 -11.24 -0.71 10.35
C VAL A 522 -11.96 0.51 10.92
N GLY A 523 -13.30 0.47 11.05
CA GLY A 523 -14.11 1.54 11.64
C GLY A 523 -13.79 1.77 13.12
N ARG A 524 -13.43 0.72 13.86
CA ARG A 524 -13.03 0.85 15.27
C ARG A 524 -11.67 1.52 15.45
N VAL A 525 -10.73 1.26 14.54
CA VAL A 525 -9.45 1.99 14.48
C VAL A 525 -9.71 3.47 14.24
N VAL A 526 -10.54 3.77 13.25
CA VAL A 526 -10.91 5.15 12.91
C VAL A 526 -11.57 5.84 14.10
N ALA A 527 -12.59 5.22 14.71
CA ALA A 527 -13.27 5.75 15.90
C ALA A 527 -12.29 6.05 17.05
N ALA A 528 -11.34 5.14 17.32
CA ALA A 528 -10.38 5.33 18.40
C ALA A 528 -9.45 6.54 18.19
N VAL A 529 -9.22 6.93 16.93
CA VAL A 529 -8.43 8.11 16.55
C VAL A 529 -9.29 9.38 16.55
N THR A 530 -10.48 9.33 15.96
CA THR A 530 -11.39 10.48 15.79
C THR A 530 -12.10 10.90 17.08
N GLU A 531 -12.22 10.00 18.07
CA GLU A 531 -12.67 10.33 19.42
C GLU A 531 -11.85 11.47 20.07
N LEU A 532 -10.61 11.67 19.64
CA LEU A 532 -9.67 12.66 20.19
C LEU A 532 -9.43 13.81 19.19
N THR A 533 -10.44 14.66 19.01
CA THR A 533 -10.46 15.72 17.98
C THR A 533 -9.26 16.68 18.04
N HIS A 534 -8.80 17.03 19.25
CA HIS A 534 -7.68 17.96 19.49
C HIS A 534 -6.36 17.27 19.85
N ALA A 535 -6.27 15.94 19.62
CA ALA A 535 -5.04 15.24 19.92
C ALA A 535 -3.89 15.67 19.02
N ARG A 536 -2.69 15.55 19.57
CA ARG A 536 -1.43 15.71 18.86
C ARG A 536 -0.75 14.36 18.76
N VAL A 537 -0.03 14.14 17.67
CA VAL A 537 0.62 12.87 17.42
C VAL A 537 2.01 12.89 18.03
N CYS A 538 2.30 11.83 18.77
CA CYS A 538 3.58 11.64 19.43
C CYS A 538 4.57 10.97 18.48
N ALA A 539 5.85 11.32 18.61
CA ALA A 539 6.90 10.55 17.98
C ALA A 539 6.91 9.15 18.59
N THR A 540 7.02 8.11 17.77
CA THR A 540 7.15 6.73 18.25
C THR A 540 8.38 6.10 17.62
N SER A 541 9.24 5.47 18.42
CA SER A 541 10.31 4.63 17.90
C SER A 541 9.99 3.17 18.21
N GLY A 542 9.95 2.32 17.19
CA GLY A 542 9.38 0.99 17.36
C GLY A 542 10.04 -0.14 16.57
N SER A 543 9.43 -1.32 16.74
CA SER A 543 9.89 -2.60 16.22
C SER A 543 9.23 -2.97 14.89
N PRO A 544 9.92 -3.67 13.96
CA PRO A 544 9.34 -4.05 12.67
C PRO A 544 8.11 -4.98 12.74
N THR A 545 7.71 -5.46 13.91
CA THR A 545 6.62 -6.44 14.08
C THR A 545 5.39 -5.86 14.79
N VAL A 546 5.40 -4.57 15.16
CA VAL A 546 4.28 -3.91 15.85
C VAL A 546 3.95 -2.59 15.18
N ALA A 547 2.68 -2.43 14.82
CA ALA A 547 2.09 -1.15 14.43
C ALA A 547 1.86 -0.29 15.67
N ILE A 548 2.14 1.01 15.62
CA ILE A 548 1.84 1.93 16.73
C ILE A 548 1.40 3.31 16.23
N LEU A 549 0.39 3.87 16.89
CA LEU A 549 0.01 5.28 16.82
C LEU A 549 -0.20 5.80 18.25
N ALA A 550 0.57 6.81 18.64
CA ALA A 550 0.42 7.47 19.93
C ALA A 550 -0.12 8.89 19.76
N LEU A 551 -1.14 9.22 20.53
CA LEU A 551 -1.88 10.48 20.52
C LEU A 551 -1.85 11.08 21.93
N GLU A 552 -1.33 12.28 22.07
CA GLU A 552 -1.42 13.10 23.29
C GLU A 552 -2.68 13.97 23.23
N HIS A 553 -3.42 14.05 24.33
CA HIS A 553 -4.60 14.88 24.51
C HIS A 553 -4.63 15.46 25.93
N ASP A 554 -5.58 16.35 26.22
CA ASP A 554 -5.63 17.11 27.50
C ASP A 554 -5.69 16.25 28.77
N GLN A 555 -6.06 14.97 28.66
CA GLN A 555 -6.20 14.04 29.78
C GLN A 555 -5.10 12.96 29.79
N GLY A 556 -4.06 13.10 28.95
CA GLY A 556 -2.93 12.18 28.87
C GLY A 556 -2.69 11.64 27.46
N TRP A 557 -2.54 10.33 27.31
CA TRP A 557 -2.21 9.69 26.04
C TRP A 557 -3.16 8.54 25.70
N ARG A 558 -3.42 8.40 24.40
CA ARG A 558 -3.96 7.18 23.81
C ARG A 558 -2.94 6.55 22.88
N ILE A 559 -2.69 5.28 23.08
CA ILE A 559 -1.75 4.51 22.28
C ILE A 559 -2.50 3.33 21.66
N LEU A 560 -2.54 3.31 20.34
CA LEU A 560 -3.02 2.20 19.55
C LEU A 560 -1.83 1.35 19.12
N VAL A 561 -1.89 0.06 19.36
CA VAL A 561 -0.85 -0.91 18.98
C VAL A 561 -1.49 -2.06 18.24
N ALA A 562 -0.77 -2.68 17.31
CA ALA A 562 -1.24 -3.94 16.72
C ALA A 562 -0.10 -4.87 16.36
N SER A 563 -0.34 -6.19 16.49
CA SER A 563 0.61 -7.19 16.02
C SER A 563 0.59 -7.27 14.50
N ARG A 564 1.76 -7.19 13.86
CA ARG A 564 1.94 -7.40 12.41
C ARG A 564 2.11 -8.87 12.03
N GLU A 565 2.25 -9.75 13.03
CA GLU A 565 2.48 -11.17 12.82
C GLU A 565 1.23 -11.98 13.15
N PRO A 566 1.06 -13.16 12.51
CA PRO A 566 0.10 -14.16 12.93
C PRO A 566 0.49 -14.86 14.25
N ALA A 567 1.45 -14.31 15.00
CA ALA A 567 1.91 -14.80 16.29
C ALA A 567 1.68 -13.73 17.36
N ALA A 568 1.48 -14.20 18.60
CA ALA A 568 1.39 -13.31 19.75
C ALA A 568 2.74 -12.63 20.00
N CYS A 569 2.73 -11.35 20.33
CA CYS A 569 3.94 -10.60 20.66
C CYS A 569 3.83 -9.95 22.04
N ARG A 570 4.96 -9.95 22.77
CA ARG A 570 5.09 -9.21 24.03
C ARG A 570 5.71 -7.86 23.74
N LEU A 571 4.97 -6.81 24.04
CA LEU A 571 5.38 -5.43 23.84
C LEU A 571 5.73 -4.78 25.19
N VAL A 572 6.83 -4.01 25.20
CA VAL A 572 7.17 -3.13 26.32
C VAL A 572 7.07 -1.68 25.83
N LEU A 573 6.18 -0.90 26.43
CA LEU A 573 6.00 0.53 26.12
C LEU A 573 6.70 1.36 27.18
N GLU A 574 7.58 2.25 26.75
CA GLU A 574 8.21 3.28 27.58
C GLU A 574 7.50 4.62 27.33
N LEU A 575 6.89 5.16 28.39
CA LEU A 575 6.05 6.35 28.32
C LEU A 575 6.79 7.59 28.86
N PRO A 576 6.49 8.79 28.33
CA PRO A 576 7.03 10.02 28.86
C PRO A 576 6.36 10.36 30.20
N GLY A 577 7.16 10.44 31.27
CA GLY A 577 6.68 10.83 32.61
C GLY A 577 6.22 9.68 33.51
N ALA A 578 5.68 10.02 34.68
CA ALA A 578 5.20 9.06 35.68
C ALA A 578 3.74 9.37 36.03
N SER A 579 2.79 8.80 35.30
CA SER A 579 1.34 8.96 35.54
C SER A 579 0.67 7.59 35.71
N THR A 580 -0.19 7.47 36.72
CA THR A 580 -0.49 6.22 37.45
C THR A 580 -1.86 5.60 37.21
N ARG A 581 -2.63 6.07 36.20
CA ARG A 581 -3.84 5.37 35.76
C ARG A 581 -3.73 4.95 34.30
N ILE A 582 -3.84 3.65 34.09
CA ILE A 582 -3.60 2.99 32.81
C ILE A 582 -4.77 2.03 32.59
N ALA A 583 -5.52 2.26 31.52
CA ALA A 583 -6.55 1.35 31.06
C ALA A 583 -6.10 0.79 29.71
N ALA A 584 -5.99 -0.52 29.59
CA ALA A 584 -5.72 -1.18 28.32
C ALA A 584 -6.86 -2.11 27.96
N SER A 585 -7.17 -2.12 26.67
CA SER A 585 -8.18 -2.99 26.11
C SER A 585 -7.74 -3.49 24.74
N SER A 586 -8.08 -4.72 24.40
CA SER A 586 -7.82 -5.33 23.10
C SER A 586 -9.08 -5.43 22.28
N LEU A 587 -8.91 -5.32 20.98
CA LEU A 587 -9.89 -5.66 19.98
C LEU A 587 -9.38 -6.89 19.26
N ASP A 588 -10.07 -8.01 19.48
CA ASP A 588 -9.93 -9.20 18.67
C ASP A 588 -10.86 -9.07 17.45
N VAL A 589 -10.36 -9.54 16.32
CA VAL A 589 -11.10 -9.54 15.04
C VAL A 589 -12.43 -10.27 15.21
N GLY A 590 -13.54 -9.59 14.92
CA GLY A 590 -14.91 -10.13 15.02
C GLY A 590 -15.65 -9.84 16.34
N LEU A 591 -15.02 -9.22 17.34
CA LEU A 591 -15.66 -8.89 18.63
C LEU A 591 -16.06 -7.42 18.73
N VAL A 592 -17.24 -7.15 19.31
CA VAL A 592 -17.90 -5.83 19.24
C VAL A 592 -17.62 -4.90 20.44
N PRO A 593 -17.26 -5.38 21.65
CA PRO A 593 -16.58 -4.49 22.60
C PRO A 593 -15.08 -4.76 22.67
N TRP A 594 -14.31 -3.68 22.78
CA TRP A 594 -12.94 -3.72 23.31
C TRP A 594 -12.97 -4.46 24.66
N ARG A 595 -12.06 -5.41 24.84
CA ARG A 595 -11.99 -6.27 26.04
C ARG A 595 -10.82 -5.82 26.91
N PRO A 596 -10.95 -5.78 28.25
CA PRO A 596 -9.82 -5.46 29.11
C PRO A 596 -8.60 -6.34 28.84
N MET A 597 -7.40 -5.75 28.83
CA MET A 597 -6.14 -6.48 28.72
C MET A 597 -5.45 -6.60 30.08
N ASP A 598 -4.72 -7.69 30.28
CA ASP A 598 -3.80 -7.82 31.40
C ASP A 598 -2.57 -6.92 31.19
N ILE A 599 -2.33 -6.00 32.13
CA ILE A 599 -1.18 -5.09 32.11
C ILE A 599 -0.28 -5.42 33.29
N VAL A 600 1.01 -5.64 32.99
CA VAL A 600 2.03 -5.74 34.04
C VAL A 600 2.89 -4.47 34.02
N VAL A 601 2.72 -3.63 35.05
CA VAL A 601 3.55 -2.44 35.26
C VAL A 601 4.88 -2.88 35.87
N ARG A 602 5.97 -2.82 35.09
CA ARG A 602 7.30 -3.25 35.54
C ARG A 602 8.09 -2.13 36.22
N ARG A 603 7.87 -0.87 35.81
CA ARG A 603 8.42 0.36 36.41
C ARG A 603 7.42 1.50 36.21
N ARG A 604 7.54 2.61 36.97
CA ARG A 604 6.63 3.79 36.89
C ARG A 604 6.44 4.37 35.46
N ALA A 605 7.30 4.02 34.49
CA ALA A 605 7.23 4.49 33.11
C ALA A 605 7.27 3.35 32.06
N ALA A 606 7.17 2.07 32.46
CA ALA A 606 7.27 0.93 31.54
C ALA A 606 6.14 -0.09 31.71
N LEU A 607 5.40 -0.34 30.63
CA LEU A 607 4.27 -1.27 30.57
C LEU A 607 4.59 -2.49 29.73
N SER A 608 4.22 -3.67 30.22
CA SER A 608 4.30 -4.91 29.44
C SER A 608 2.90 -5.42 29.13
N LEU A 609 2.65 -5.74 27.86
CA LEU A 609 1.39 -6.33 27.38
C LEU A 609 1.66 -7.47 26.41
N ASP A 610 0.76 -8.45 26.40
CA ASP A 610 0.76 -9.57 25.46
C ASP A 610 -0.35 -9.33 24.43
N LEU A 611 0.04 -9.13 23.17
CA LEU A 611 -0.89 -8.93 22.04
C LEU A 611 -1.08 -10.26 21.31
N PRO A 612 -2.31 -10.79 21.22
CA PRO A 612 -2.60 -11.89 20.32
C PRO A 612 -2.28 -11.58 18.85
N ALA A 613 -2.18 -12.64 18.03
CA ALA A 613 -2.03 -12.52 16.59
C ALA A 613 -3.15 -11.66 15.97
N TRP A 614 -2.80 -10.71 15.10
CA TRP A 614 -3.77 -9.79 14.45
C TRP A 614 -4.66 -9.00 15.42
N SER A 615 -4.28 -8.90 16.69
CA SER A 615 -5.02 -8.10 17.67
C SER A 615 -4.59 -6.64 17.61
N LEU A 616 -5.53 -5.77 17.98
CA LEU A 616 -5.27 -4.37 18.24
C LEU A 616 -5.40 -4.13 19.74
N GLY A 617 -4.48 -3.36 20.31
CA GLY A 617 -4.56 -2.86 21.68
C GLY A 617 -4.81 -1.35 21.67
N ARG A 618 -5.69 -0.89 22.55
CA ARG A 618 -5.88 0.52 22.90
C ARG A 618 -5.48 0.70 24.35
N ILE A 619 -4.59 1.65 24.60
CA ILE A 619 -4.07 1.96 25.92
C ILE A 619 -4.32 3.44 26.16
N ASP A 620 -5.17 3.74 27.15
CA ASP A 620 -5.44 5.08 27.63
C ASP A 620 -4.63 5.29 28.93
N VAL A 621 -3.81 6.34 28.95
CA VAL A 621 -2.92 6.72 30.07
C VAL A 621 -3.30 8.11 30.52
N SER A 622 -3.57 8.31 31.81
CA SER A 622 -3.94 9.61 32.40
C SER A 622 -3.07 10.01 33.58
#